data_AF-A0A1H1SE57-F1
#
_entry.id   AF-A0A1H1SE57-F1
#
_cell.length_a   1.000
_cell.length_b   1.000
_cell.length_c   1.000
_cell.angle_alpha   90.00
_cell.angle_beta   90.00
_cell.angle_gamma   90.00
#
_symmetry.space_group_name_H-M   'P 1'
#
loop_
_entity.id
_entity.type
_entity.pdbx_description
1 polymer ?
#
loop_
_entity_poly.entity_id
_entity_poly.type
_entity_poly.pdbx_seq_one_letter_code
_entity_poly.pdbx_strand_id
1 'polypeptide(L)'
;MLITNHVLSGALVGRAAPGPATALLAGVGSHFALDVVPHWGDDSIFLQVAVPDGLVGLGAIAWVWRTTEADARVRVLAGVVGACLPDLDKPGRLFFGASPFPAAVDAFHVRIQHESPRRLPQEFLVAAAGVLAVRGLSRAASRRAARRPSRG
;
A
#
# COMPACT_ATOMS: atom_id res chain seq x y z
N MET A 1 0.99 10.32 -2.35
CA MET A 1 -0.26 9.62 -2.77
C MET A 1 -1.09 9.27 -1.53
N LEU A 2 -2.36 8.86 -1.65
CA LEU A 2 -3.10 8.32 -0.49
C LEU A 2 -2.48 6.99 0.01
N ILE A 3 -2.36 6.82 1.33
CA ILE A 3 -1.80 5.61 1.96
C ILE A 3 -2.62 4.37 1.61
N THR A 4 -3.94 4.53 1.42
CA THR A 4 -4.81 3.43 0.98
C THR A 4 -4.35 2.84 -0.37
N ASN A 5 -3.83 3.66 -1.29
CA ASN A 5 -3.32 3.18 -2.58
C ASN A 5 -2.02 2.39 -2.41
N HIS A 6 -1.14 2.79 -1.49
CA HIS A 6 0.05 2.01 -1.11
C HIS A 6 -0.32 0.68 -0.47
N VAL A 7 -1.30 0.67 0.45
CA VAL A 7 -1.80 -0.57 1.09
C VAL A 7 -2.31 -1.56 0.03
N LEU A 8 -3.20 -1.11 -0.86
CA LEU A 8 -3.79 -2.00 -1.88
C LEU A 8 -2.74 -2.49 -2.87
N SER A 9 -1.81 -1.64 -3.30
CA SER A 9 -0.73 -2.02 -4.20
C SER A 9 0.26 -2.98 -3.53
N GLY A 10 0.64 -2.71 -2.30
CA GLY A 10 1.47 -3.57 -1.45
C GLY A 10 0.85 -4.96 -1.27
N ALA A 11 -0.47 -5.02 -1.11
CA ALA A 11 -1.19 -6.30 -1.05
C ALA A 11 -1.12 -7.08 -2.36
N LEU A 12 -1.25 -6.40 -3.51
CA LEU A 12 -1.16 -7.02 -4.84
C LEU A 12 0.24 -7.55 -5.12
N VAL A 13 1.28 -6.74 -4.93
CA VAL A 13 2.68 -7.17 -5.16
C VAL A 13 3.11 -8.24 -4.15
N GLY A 14 2.69 -8.12 -2.88
CA GLY A 14 2.98 -9.12 -1.86
C GLY A 14 2.35 -10.47 -2.16
N ARG A 15 1.20 -10.49 -2.85
CA ARG A 15 0.56 -11.72 -3.32
C ARG A 15 1.26 -12.35 -4.52
N ALA A 16 1.86 -11.54 -5.38
CA ALA A 16 2.64 -12.01 -6.53
C ALA A 16 4.06 -12.47 -6.15
N ALA A 17 4.56 -12.04 -5.00
CA ALA A 17 5.91 -12.34 -4.55
C ALA A 17 6.10 -13.81 -4.13
N PRO A 18 7.28 -14.41 -4.40
CA PRO A 18 7.58 -15.79 -3.97
C PRO A 18 7.63 -15.96 -2.44
N GLY A 19 8.20 -14.97 -1.74
CA GLY A 19 8.43 -15.00 -0.29
C GLY A 19 8.25 -13.64 0.40
N PRO A 20 8.24 -13.61 1.75
CA PRO A 20 7.99 -12.38 2.50
C PRO A 20 9.07 -11.30 2.29
N ALA A 21 10.35 -11.68 2.22
CA ALA A 21 11.44 -10.72 1.98
C ALA A 21 11.31 -10.06 0.60
N THR A 22 11.09 -10.86 -0.45
CA THR A 22 10.84 -10.33 -1.79
C THR A 22 9.56 -9.49 -1.85
N ALA A 23 8.53 -9.84 -1.07
CA ALA A 23 7.30 -9.07 -0.97
C ALA A 23 7.54 -7.70 -0.36
N LEU A 24 8.31 -7.62 0.73
CA LEU A 24 8.67 -6.36 1.37
C LEU A 24 9.46 -5.45 0.41
N LEU A 25 10.48 -5.99 -0.26
CA LEU A 25 11.27 -5.24 -1.23
C LEU A 25 10.43 -4.79 -2.43
N ALA A 26 9.56 -5.66 -2.96
CA ALA A 26 8.63 -5.31 -4.01
C ALA A 26 7.60 -4.26 -3.54
N GLY A 27 7.19 -4.30 -2.28
CA GLY A 27 6.37 -3.29 -1.63
C GLY A 27 7.04 -1.92 -1.65
N VAL A 28 8.29 -1.83 -1.19
CA VAL A 28 9.10 -0.60 -1.25
C VAL A 28 9.25 -0.10 -2.68
N GLY A 29 9.53 -1.00 -3.63
CA GLY A 29 9.59 -0.65 -5.06
C GLY A 29 8.26 -0.11 -5.59
N SER A 30 7.13 -0.73 -5.20
CA SER A 30 5.80 -0.27 -5.60
C SER A 30 5.45 1.10 -5.04
N HIS A 31 5.90 1.42 -3.83
CA HIS A 31 5.74 2.75 -3.25
C HIS A 31 6.38 3.81 -4.16
N PHE A 32 7.66 3.66 -4.49
CA PHE A 32 8.34 4.65 -5.34
C PHE A 32 7.77 4.70 -6.76
N ALA A 33 7.33 3.56 -7.31
CA ALA A 33 6.67 3.55 -8.62
C ALA A 33 5.36 4.34 -8.63
N LEU A 34 4.60 4.27 -7.53
CA LEU A 34 3.38 5.06 -7.35
C LEU A 34 3.69 6.54 -7.16
N ASP A 35 4.72 6.88 -6.40
CA ASP A 35 5.03 8.29 -6.12
C ASP A 35 5.62 9.04 -7.31
N VAL A 36 6.22 8.33 -8.27
CA VAL A 36 6.66 8.91 -9.56
C VAL A 36 5.50 9.31 -10.47
N VAL A 37 4.32 8.67 -10.35
CA VAL A 37 3.17 9.03 -11.19
C VAL A 37 2.45 10.26 -10.63
N PRO A 38 1.85 11.12 -11.47
CA PRO A 38 1.08 12.27 -11.00
C PRO A 38 -0.02 11.85 -10.03
N HIS A 39 0.02 12.35 -8.80
CA HIS A 39 -0.86 11.92 -7.72
C HIS A 39 -1.22 13.10 -6.80
N TRP A 40 -2.09 12.88 -5.84
CA TRP A 40 -2.56 13.95 -4.96
C TRP A 40 -1.55 14.31 -3.86
N GLY A 41 -1.37 15.62 -3.66
CA GLY A 41 -0.68 16.22 -2.51
C GLY A 41 -1.07 17.68 -2.36
N ASP A 42 -1.29 18.11 -1.11
CA ASP A 42 -1.57 19.50 -0.73
C ASP A 42 -1.24 19.70 0.77
N ASP A 43 -0.15 20.41 1.04
CA ASP A 43 0.32 20.67 2.42
C ASP A 43 -0.69 21.47 3.25
N SER A 44 -1.50 22.33 2.62
CA SER A 44 -2.43 23.22 3.33
C SER A 44 -3.58 22.49 4.02
N ILE A 45 -3.93 21.31 3.53
CA ILE A 45 -5.01 20.46 4.05
C ILE A 45 -4.53 19.04 4.36
N PHE A 46 -3.21 18.82 4.42
CA PHE A 46 -2.59 17.49 4.53
C PHE A 46 -3.24 16.64 5.62
N LEU A 47 -3.33 17.13 6.86
CA LEU A 47 -3.91 16.36 7.97
C LEU A 47 -5.40 16.09 7.83
N GLN A 48 -6.15 16.98 7.15
CA GLN A 48 -7.58 16.80 6.92
C GLN A 48 -7.86 15.62 5.99
N VAL A 49 -6.90 15.26 5.13
CA VAL A 49 -6.99 14.12 4.21
C VAL A 49 -6.25 12.90 4.76
N ALA A 50 -5.04 13.09 5.27
CA ALA A 50 -4.16 12.01 5.74
C ALA A 50 -4.74 11.24 6.93
N VAL A 51 -5.46 11.90 7.85
CA VAL A 51 -6.06 11.22 9.00
C VAL A 51 -7.22 10.31 8.58
N PRO A 52 -8.26 10.78 7.86
CA PRO A 52 -9.30 9.90 7.34
C PRO A 52 -8.75 8.78 6.45
N ASP A 53 -7.84 9.10 5.54
CA ASP A 53 -7.22 8.11 4.66
C ASP A 53 -6.38 7.08 5.43
N GLY A 54 -5.67 7.48 6.48
CA GLY A 54 -4.98 6.56 7.39
C GLY A 54 -5.92 5.57 8.07
N LEU A 55 -7.08 6.03 8.54
CA LEU A 55 -8.10 5.16 9.13
C LEU A 55 -8.72 4.20 8.09
N VAL A 56 -8.98 4.70 6.88
CA VAL A 56 -9.45 3.87 5.76
C VAL A 56 -8.39 2.83 5.39
N GLY A 57 -7.12 3.22 5.34
CA GLY A 57 -5.97 2.35 5.10
C GLY A 57 -5.87 1.24 6.14
N LEU A 58 -6.02 1.54 7.44
CA LEU A 58 -6.08 0.51 8.50
C LEU A 58 -7.25 -0.46 8.29
N GLY A 59 -8.43 0.05 7.92
CA GLY A 59 -9.57 -0.75 7.53
C GLY A 59 -9.28 -1.66 6.33
N ALA A 60 -8.59 -1.13 5.33
CA ALA A 60 -8.18 -1.87 4.13
C ALA A 60 -7.17 -2.98 4.48
N ILE A 61 -6.20 -2.74 5.36
CA ILE A 61 -5.26 -3.77 5.86
C ILE A 61 -6.05 -4.90 6.53
N ALA A 62 -6.98 -4.57 7.42
CA ALA A 62 -7.79 -5.56 8.11
C ALA A 62 -8.67 -6.38 7.14
N TRP A 63 -9.22 -5.73 6.10
CA TRP A 63 -9.98 -6.39 5.06
C TRP A 63 -9.11 -7.31 4.18
N VAL A 64 -7.94 -6.83 3.73
CA VAL A 64 -6.95 -7.61 2.98
C VAL A 64 -6.54 -8.84 3.77
N TRP A 65 -6.20 -8.69 5.04
CA TRP A 65 -5.83 -9.81 5.92
C TRP A 65 -6.92 -10.88 6.00
N ARG A 66 -8.17 -10.45 6.24
CA ARG A 66 -9.32 -11.37 6.36
C ARG A 66 -9.64 -12.11 5.07
N THR A 67 -9.44 -11.47 3.92
CA THR A 67 -9.77 -12.05 2.61
C THR A 67 -8.62 -12.80 1.96
N THR A 68 -7.41 -12.74 2.52
CA THR A 68 -6.22 -13.45 2.04
C THR A 68 -6.10 -14.82 2.70
N GLU A 69 -5.78 -15.84 1.89
CA GLU A 69 -5.46 -17.20 2.28
C GLU A 69 -4.30 -17.28 3.27
N ALA A 70 -4.38 -18.23 4.21
CA ALA A 70 -3.45 -18.31 5.34
C ALA A 70 -1.97 -18.42 4.91
N ASP A 71 -1.69 -19.13 3.83
CA ASP A 71 -0.35 -19.34 3.28
C ASP A 71 0.22 -18.11 2.55
N ALA A 72 -0.62 -17.16 2.12
CA ALA A 72 -0.17 -15.92 1.48
C ALA A 72 -0.14 -14.71 2.42
N ARG A 73 -0.82 -14.77 3.57
CA ARG A 73 -1.01 -13.65 4.52
C ARG A 73 0.29 -12.94 4.89
N VAL A 74 1.34 -13.69 5.24
CA VAL A 74 2.62 -13.10 5.66
C VAL A 74 3.28 -12.35 4.51
N ARG A 75 3.24 -12.89 3.28
CA ARG A 75 3.80 -12.22 2.10
C ARG A 75 3.01 -10.96 1.75
N VAL A 76 1.69 -11.04 1.79
CA VAL A 76 0.79 -9.90 1.55
C VAL A 76 1.03 -8.79 2.58
N LEU A 77 1.09 -9.12 3.87
CA LEU A 77 1.41 -8.13 4.91
C LEU A 77 2.81 -7.54 4.72
N ALA A 78 3.81 -8.35 4.39
CA ALA A 78 5.16 -7.86 4.14
C ALA A 78 5.19 -6.85 2.97
N GLY A 79 4.43 -7.12 1.90
CA GLY A 79 4.27 -6.17 0.78
C GLY A 79 3.55 -4.88 1.18
N VAL A 80 2.48 -4.97 1.97
CA VAL A 80 1.78 -3.80 2.54
C VAL A 80 2.74 -2.96 3.40
N VAL A 81 3.47 -3.59 4.31
CA VAL A 81 4.45 -2.91 5.17
C VAL A 81 5.52 -2.24 4.31
N GLY A 82 6.09 -2.95 3.34
CA GLY A 82 7.08 -2.38 2.43
C GLY A 82 6.55 -1.17 1.64
N ALA A 83 5.29 -1.22 1.19
CA ALA A 83 4.68 -0.14 0.43
C ALA A 83 4.33 1.10 1.28
N CYS A 84 4.12 0.94 2.59
CA CYS A 84 3.81 2.05 3.49
C CYS A 84 5.06 2.58 4.22
N LEU A 85 6.15 1.81 4.25
CA LEU A 85 7.33 2.12 5.03
C LEU A 85 7.96 3.48 4.67
N PRO A 86 8.17 3.83 3.38
CA PRO A 86 8.84 5.10 3.06
C PRO A 86 8.06 6.34 3.52
N ASP A 87 6.74 6.26 3.62
CA ASP A 87 5.87 7.33 4.14
C ASP A 87 5.98 7.55 5.66
N LEU A 88 6.79 6.76 6.38
CA LEU A 88 7.05 7.00 7.81
C LEU A 88 7.87 8.28 8.08
N ASP A 89 8.44 8.90 7.04
CA ASP A 89 9.06 10.22 7.14
C ASP A 89 8.08 11.30 7.62
N LYS A 90 6.83 11.29 7.12
CA LYS A 90 5.77 12.24 7.46
C LYS A 90 5.35 12.18 8.94
N PRO A 91 4.87 11.05 9.50
CA PRO A 91 4.55 10.95 10.92
C PRO A 91 5.82 11.02 11.79
N GLY A 92 6.98 10.59 11.31
CA GLY A 92 8.27 10.78 11.97
C GLY A 92 8.53 12.24 12.28
N ARG A 93 8.49 13.09 11.25
CA ARG A 93 8.66 14.54 11.39
C ARG A 93 7.56 15.17 12.24
N LEU A 94 6.31 14.77 12.03
CA LEU A 94 5.15 15.35 12.71
C LEU A 94 5.16 15.08 14.23
N PHE A 95 5.40 13.84 14.63
CA PHE A 95 5.26 13.42 16.04
C PHE A 95 6.58 13.39 16.80
N PHE A 96 7.72 13.22 16.11
CA PHE A 96 9.04 13.06 16.73
C PHE A 96 10.04 14.12 16.28
N GLY A 97 9.67 15.03 15.38
CA GLY A 97 10.55 16.10 14.88
C GLY A 97 11.64 15.62 13.91
N ALA A 98 11.69 14.34 13.55
CA ALA A 98 12.72 13.77 12.67
C ALA A 98 12.18 12.60 11.82
N SER A 99 12.69 12.47 10.59
CA SER A 99 12.46 11.27 9.78
C SER A 99 13.25 10.09 10.37
N PRO A 100 12.72 8.86 10.35
CA PRO A 100 13.48 7.67 10.72
C PRO A 100 14.50 7.26 9.63
N PHE A 101 14.52 7.94 8.47
CA PHE A 101 15.38 7.61 7.34
C PHE A 101 16.59 8.54 7.23
N PRO A 102 17.68 8.08 6.58
CA PRO A 102 18.79 8.95 6.23
C PRO A 102 18.34 10.11 5.33
N ALA A 103 18.95 11.28 5.48
CA ALA A 103 18.61 12.48 4.71
C ALA A 103 18.65 12.28 3.18
N ALA A 104 19.53 11.40 2.68
CA ALA A 104 19.60 11.07 1.26
C ALA A 104 18.34 10.33 0.75
N VAL A 105 17.74 9.48 1.59
CA VAL A 105 16.49 8.77 1.29
C VAL A 105 15.32 9.74 1.28
N ASP A 106 15.22 10.61 2.29
CA ASP A 106 14.20 11.66 2.34
C ASP A 106 14.28 12.58 1.11
N ALA A 107 15.49 13.04 0.77
CA ALA A 107 15.70 13.91 -0.39
C ALA A 107 15.36 13.19 -1.71
N PHE A 108 15.56 11.88 -1.78
CA PHE A 108 15.09 11.09 -2.91
C PHE A 108 13.58 10.99 -2.96
N HIS A 109 12.94 10.65 -1.84
CA HIS A 109 11.49 10.50 -1.71
C HIS A 109 10.74 11.77 -2.14
N VAL A 110 11.14 12.93 -1.62
CA VAL A 110 10.54 14.23 -1.99
C VAL A 110 10.77 14.57 -3.46
N ARG A 111 11.95 14.26 -4.02
CA ARG A 111 12.30 14.62 -5.41
C ARG A 111 11.47 13.86 -6.44
N ILE A 112 11.12 12.60 -6.16
CA ILE A 112 10.38 11.77 -7.12
C ILE A 112 8.88 12.04 -7.09
N GLN A 113 8.37 12.63 -6.01
CA GLN A 113 6.95 12.91 -5.84
C GLN A 113 6.45 13.92 -6.87
N HIS A 114 5.41 13.53 -7.60
CA HIS A 114 4.75 14.38 -8.59
C HIS A 114 3.33 14.76 -8.12
N GLU A 115 3.27 15.68 -7.18
CA GLU A 115 2.03 16.03 -6.47
C GLU A 115 1.21 17.13 -7.15
N SER A 116 -0.12 17.02 -7.04
CA SER A 116 -1.04 18.09 -7.43
C SER A 116 -2.35 18.02 -6.63
N PRO A 117 -2.84 19.15 -6.09
CA PRO A 117 -4.12 19.19 -5.36
C PRO A 117 -5.33 18.73 -6.20
N ARG A 118 -5.23 18.83 -7.53
CA ARG A 118 -6.31 18.45 -8.47
C ARG A 118 -6.46 16.94 -8.68
N ARG A 119 -5.54 16.13 -8.15
CA ARG A 119 -5.48 14.69 -8.41
C ARG A 119 -6.29 13.86 -7.42
N LEU A 120 -6.93 14.46 -6.41
CA LEU A 120 -7.70 13.70 -5.41
C LEU A 120 -8.75 12.75 -6.01
N PRO A 121 -9.51 13.12 -7.07
CA PRO A 121 -10.45 12.19 -7.70
C PRO A 121 -9.79 10.94 -8.29
N GLN A 122 -8.57 11.07 -8.82
CA GLN A 122 -7.80 9.96 -9.37
C GLN A 122 -7.45 8.95 -8.27
N GLU A 123 -7.13 9.42 -7.07
CA GLU A 123 -6.80 8.57 -5.93
C GLU A 123 -7.93 7.59 -5.60
N PHE A 124 -9.18 8.07 -5.62
CA PHE A 124 -10.35 7.22 -5.39
C PHE A 124 -10.59 6.21 -6.51
N LEU A 125 -10.33 6.58 -7.76
CA LEU A 125 -10.43 5.65 -8.89
C LEU A 125 -9.38 4.53 -8.80
N VAL A 126 -8.15 4.88 -8.44
CA VAL A 126 -7.05 3.92 -8.22
C VAL A 126 -7.39 3.01 -7.03
N ALA A 127 -7.90 3.55 -5.93
CA ALA A 127 -8.33 2.77 -4.78
C ALA A 127 -9.44 1.80 -5.13
N ALA A 128 -10.46 2.25 -5.88
CA ALA A 128 -11.54 1.38 -6.35
C ALA A 128 -11.02 0.24 -7.23
N ALA A 129 -10.12 0.53 -8.17
CA ALA A 129 -9.48 -0.48 -9.00
C ALA A 129 -8.66 -1.48 -8.16
N GLY A 130 -7.90 -1.00 -7.18
CA GLY A 130 -7.14 -1.83 -6.24
C GLY A 130 -8.03 -2.77 -5.43
N VAL A 131 -9.15 -2.26 -4.89
CA VAL A 131 -10.15 -3.07 -4.17
C VAL A 131 -10.73 -4.16 -5.07
N LEU A 132 -11.10 -3.83 -6.31
CA LEU A 132 -11.63 -4.80 -7.27
C LEU A 132 -10.60 -5.88 -7.60
N ALA A 133 -9.33 -5.50 -7.81
CA ALA A 133 -8.24 -6.43 -8.07
C ALA A 133 -8.00 -7.39 -6.90
N VAL A 134 -7.86 -6.87 -5.66
CA VAL A 134 -7.68 -7.69 -4.46
C VAL A 134 -8.87 -8.64 -4.27
N ARG A 135 -10.10 -8.15 -4.40
CA ARG A 135 -11.31 -8.96 -4.28
C ARG A 135 -11.37 -10.07 -5.33
N GLY A 136 -10.98 -9.77 -6.58
CA GLY A 136 -10.91 -10.73 -7.68
C GLY A 136 -9.94 -11.86 -7.38
N LEU A 137 -8.72 -11.53 -6.93
CA LEU A 137 -7.69 -12.51 -6.56
C LEU A 137 -8.12 -13.39 -5.39
N SER A 138 -8.69 -12.80 -4.34
CA SER A 138 -9.19 -13.55 -3.17
C SER A 138 -10.30 -14.52 -3.57
N ARG A 139 -11.26 -14.10 -4.40
CA ARG A 139 -12.31 -14.99 -4.92
C ARG A 139 -11.75 -16.12 -5.77
N ALA A 140 -10.78 -15.84 -6.63
CA ALA A 140 -10.13 -16.85 -7.47
C ALA A 140 -9.38 -17.89 -6.62
N ALA A 141 -8.68 -17.45 -5.57
CA ALA A 141 -8.00 -18.35 -4.63
C ALA A 141 -8.99 -19.24 -3.86
N SER A 142 -10.07 -18.69 -3.32
CA SER A 142 -11.10 -19.50 -2.64
C SER A 142 -11.71 -20.56 -3.56
N ARG A 143 -11.99 -20.20 -4.82
CA ARG A 143 -12.51 -21.16 -5.83
C ARG A 143 -11.51 -22.27 -6.15
N ARG A 144 -10.21 -21.97 -6.20
CA ARG A 144 -9.16 -22.97 -6.41
C ARG A 144 -9.02 -23.92 -5.22
N ALA A 145 -9.12 -23.40 -4.00
CA ALA A 145 -9.10 -24.22 -2.79
C ALA A 145 -10.28 -25.20 -2.76
N ALA A 146 -11.49 -24.73 -3.09
CA ALA A 146 -12.70 -25.58 -3.11
C ALA A 146 -12.67 -26.68 -4.20
N ARG A 147 -11.87 -26.52 -5.26
CA ARG A 147 -11.75 -27.49 -6.36
C ARG A 147 -10.66 -28.53 -6.16
N ARG A 148 -9.81 -28.41 -5.14
CA ARG A 148 -8.78 -29.42 -4.84
C ARG A 148 -9.45 -30.64 -4.21
N PRO A 149 -9.44 -31.84 -4.84
CA PRO A 149 -9.97 -33.03 -4.22
C PRO A 149 -9.18 -33.33 -2.95
N SER A 150 -9.88 -33.71 -1.87
CA SER A 150 -9.26 -34.20 -0.64
C SER A 150 -8.42 -35.42 -1.00
N ARG A 151 -7.09 -35.28 -0.96
CA ARG A 151 -6.19 -36.43 -0.97
C ARG A 151 -6.38 -37.10 0.40
N GLY A 152 -7.22 -38.13 0.42
CA GLY A 152 -7.32 -39.08 1.53
C GLY A 152 -6.09 -39.96 1.60
#